data_AF-A0A506RJJ4-F1
#
_entry.id   AF-A0A506RJJ4-F1
#
_cell.length_a   1.000
_cell.length_b   1.000
_cell.length_c   1.000
_cell.angle_alpha   90.00
_cell.angle_beta   90.00
_cell.angle_gamma   90.00
#
_symmetry.space_group_name_H-M   'P 1'
#
loop_
_entity.id
_entity.type
_entity.pdbx_description
1 polymer ?
#
loop_
_entity_poly.entity_id
_entity_poly.type
_entity_poly.pdbx_seq_one_letter_code
_entity_poly.pdbx_strand_id
1 'polypeptide(L)'
;MVIRCRQRAVALLKGTVIVVLLVGLALSAVAYAEPRKQELARNYATLVGRLALTESLFERMSEHCHLALNFTSQQDSSIDYHLRMHTGMTFQQWQQQFGDPEQANAMVADVLNDTLRDIGECEQNGVQQWFSGMQQNLVGPAIEALTALPTIMGLHARGVSEQEALAHFRSKVLAYKTLSAAEIIGLAKALSTGGYHYAQLVFLPTIGINHEKAVELFEFAYQQQPSADNLYALAQGKAHIDRKASVIMYKQAAEAGLFEAQRWYGNYQGCQGNKPDALFWLQKAKETNPEQADFIEDFIVEINELGEPTNCLDGWVY
;
A
#
# COMPACT_ATOMS: atom_id res chain seq x y z
N MET A 1 -73.93 -5.63 -11.40
CA MET A 1 -74.08 -6.11 -10.01
C MET A 1 -73.03 -5.35 -9.19
N VAL A 2 -73.34 -4.12 -8.75
CA VAL A 2 -73.90 -3.79 -7.42
C VAL A 2 -72.91 -4.19 -6.32
N ILE A 3 -72.38 -3.37 -5.40
CA ILE A 3 -72.53 -1.95 -4.99
C ILE A 3 -71.32 -1.67 -4.04
N ARG A 4 -70.89 -0.40 -3.96
CA ARG A 4 -69.99 0.17 -2.93
C ARG A 4 -70.52 -0.01 -1.49
N CYS A 5 -69.65 -0.08 -0.48
CA CYS A 5 -69.84 0.65 0.80
C CYS A 5 -68.52 0.62 1.60
N ARG A 6 -67.79 1.73 1.77
CA ARG A 6 -67.95 2.89 2.68
C ARG A 6 -67.68 2.57 4.18
N GLN A 7 -66.60 3.20 4.66
CA GLN A 7 -66.21 3.60 6.02
C GLN A 7 -67.21 3.36 7.17
N ARG A 8 -66.69 2.87 8.31
CA ARG A 8 -66.99 3.41 9.64
C ARG A 8 -65.75 3.32 10.56
N ALA A 9 -65.37 4.47 11.12
CA ALA A 9 -64.56 4.56 12.32
C ALA A 9 -65.50 4.58 13.53
N VAL A 10 -65.20 3.83 14.62
CA VAL A 10 -65.69 4.10 15.98
C VAL A 10 -64.72 3.54 17.04
N ALA A 11 -64.21 4.47 17.84
CA ALA A 11 -63.93 4.46 19.29
C ALA A 11 -63.13 3.35 20.00
N LEU A 12 -62.00 3.80 20.56
CA LEU A 12 -61.53 3.62 21.94
C LEU A 12 -62.56 3.08 22.96
N LEU A 13 -62.18 2.04 23.72
CA LEU A 13 -62.44 1.93 25.16
C LEU A 13 -61.58 0.85 25.85
N LYS A 14 -60.65 1.35 26.68
CA LYS A 14 -60.25 0.89 28.03
C LYS A 14 -60.16 -0.63 28.32
N GLY A 15 -58.91 -1.07 28.50
CA GLY A 15 -58.44 -1.66 29.76
C GLY A 15 -58.85 -3.09 30.11
N THR A 16 -57.95 -4.04 29.88
CA THR A 16 -57.69 -5.14 30.82
C THR A 16 -56.25 -5.60 30.66
N VAL A 17 -55.53 -5.63 31.77
CA VAL A 17 -54.17 -6.14 31.91
C VAL A 17 -54.19 -7.64 31.62
N ILE A 18 -53.45 -8.08 30.60
CA ILE A 18 -52.94 -9.45 30.54
C ILE A 18 -51.42 -9.36 30.43
N VAL A 19 -50.77 -9.63 31.55
CA VAL A 19 -49.35 -9.96 31.63
C VAL A 19 -49.17 -11.29 30.92
N VAL A 20 -48.57 -11.28 29.72
CA VAL A 20 -47.95 -12.48 29.14
C VAL A 20 -46.46 -12.21 29.07
N LEU A 21 -45.76 -12.84 30.02
CA LEU A 21 -44.34 -13.14 29.92
C LEU A 21 -44.08 -13.93 28.64
N LEU A 22 -43.37 -13.33 27.69
CA LEU A 22 -42.61 -14.07 26.68
C LEU A 22 -41.16 -13.63 26.74
N VAL A 23 -40.41 -14.51 27.40
CA VAL A 23 -38.96 -14.61 27.40
C VAL A 23 -38.48 -14.81 25.96
N GLY A 24 -37.39 -14.13 25.60
CA GLY A 24 -36.42 -14.65 24.64
C GLY A 24 -36.68 -14.29 23.18
N LEU A 25 -36.03 -13.20 22.74
CA LEU A 25 -34.85 -13.32 21.90
C LEU A 25 -34.18 -11.95 21.87
N ALA A 26 -33.05 -11.87 22.56
CA ALA A 26 -32.10 -10.80 22.35
C ALA A 26 -31.71 -10.86 20.87
N LEU A 27 -32.26 -9.93 20.07
CA LEU A 27 -31.61 -9.52 18.85
C LEU A 27 -30.32 -8.84 19.29
N SER A 28 -29.28 -9.66 19.46
CA SER A 28 -27.91 -9.20 19.36
C SER A 28 -27.81 -8.57 17.98
N ALA A 29 -27.98 -7.24 17.92
CA ALA A 29 -27.54 -6.48 16.79
C ALA A 29 -26.07 -6.84 16.62
N VAL A 30 -25.78 -7.62 15.57
CA VAL A 30 -24.43 -7.81 15.07
C VAL A 30 -24.03 -6.48 14.45
N ALA A 31 -23.74 -5.50 15.30
CA ALA A 31 -23.07 -4.27 14.96
C ALA A 31 -21.57 -4.49 15.18
N TYR A 32 -20.98 -5.40 14.40
CA TYR A 32 -19.55 -5.69 14.51
C TYR A 32 -18.95 -5.84 13.10
N ALA A 33 -18.09 -4.86 12.75
CA ALA A 33 -17.13 -4.80 11.63
C ALA A 33 -17.46 -4.03 10.32
N GLU A 34 -18.71 -3.65 10.01
CA GLU A 34 -19.01 -2.90 8.76
C GLU A 34 -18.47 -1.45 8.65
N PRO A 35 -18.39 -0.63 9.72
CA PRO A 35 -18.03 0.79 9.58
C PRO A 35 -16.63 1.02 9.00
N ARG A 36 -15.66 0.18 9.40
CA ARG A 36 -14.25 0.34 9.02
C ARG A 36 -13.98 0.08 7.53
N LYS A 37 -14.70 -0.87 6.92
CA LYS A 37 -14.52 -1.18 5.49
C LYS A 37 -15.12 -0.09 4.61
N GLN A 38 -16.30 0.42 4.97
CA GLN A 38 -16.92 1.53 4.25
C GLN A 38 -16.11 2.82 4.37
N GLU A 39 -15.57 3.10 5.57
CA GLU A 39 -14.65 4.22 5.80
C GLU A 39 -13.39 4.11 4.95
N LEU A 40 -12.75 2.93 4.95
CA LEU A 40 -11.58 2.68 4.11
C LEU A 40 -11.87 2.87 2.61
N ALA A 41 -12.99 2.34 2.12
CA ALA A 41 -13.41 2.52 0.73
C ALA A 41 -13.63 4.01 0.38
N ARG A 42 -14.22 4.79 1.30
CA ARG A 42 -14.38 6.24 1.13
C ARG A 42 -13.04 6.96 1.11
N ASN A 43 -12.09 6.56 1.94
CA ASN A 43 -10.74 7.14 1.96
C ASN A 43 -10.03 6.90 0.63
N TYR A 44 -10.08 5.68 0.10
CA TYR A 44 -9.57 5.40 -1.25
C TYR A 44 -10.27 6.26 -2.31
N ALA A 45 -11.60 6.26 -2.36
CA ALA A 45 -12.35 7.04 -3.36
C ALA A 45 -12.02 8.54 -3.30
N THR A 46 -11.88 9.10 -2.09
CA THR A 46 -11.54 10.51 -1.87
C THR A 46 -10.14 10.84 -2.36
N LEU A 47 -9.14 10.04 -2.00
CA LEU A 47 -7.74 10.29 -2.38
C LEU A 47 -7.51 10.07 -3.86
N VAL A 48 -8.00 8.96 -4.41
CA VAL A 48 -7.87 8.63 -5.84
C VAL A 48 -8.64 9.63 -6.70
N GLY A 49 -9.85 10.02 -6.28
CA GLY A 49 -10.63 11.05 -6.98
C GLY A 49 -9.96 12.43 -6.96
N ARG A 50 -9.36 12.83 -5.82
CA ARG A 50 -8.58 14.06 -5.73
C ARG A 50 -7.38 14.05 -6.67
N LEU A 51 -6.63 12.94 -6.71
CA LEU A 51 -5.48 12.78 -7.60
C LEU A 51 -5.91 12.83 -9.07
N ALA A 52 -6.97 12.12 -9.46
CA ALA A 52 -7.50 12.11 -10.82
C ALA A 52 -8.01 13.51 -11.27
N LEU A 53 -8.70 14.23 -10.37
CA LEU A 53 -9.14 15.60 -10.66
C LEU A 53 -7.95 16.54 -10.86
N THR A 54 -6.89 16.37 -10.05
CA THR A 54 -5.67 17.18 -10.16
C THR A 54 -4.89 16.87 -11.43
N GLU A 55 -4.79 15.59 -11.81
CA GLU A 55 -4.22 15.14 -13.08
C GLU A 55 -4.96 15.80 -14.25
N SER A 56 -6.29 15.71 -14.27
CA SER A 56 -7.13 16.34 -15.30
C SER A 56 -6.96 17.86 -15.37
N LEU A 57 -6.83 18.52 -14.21
CA LEU A 57 -6.57 19.96 -14.14
C LEU A 57 -5.19 20.32 -14.71
N PHE A 58 -4.15 19.53 -14.41
CA PHE A 58 -2.80 19.71 -14.95
C PHE A 58 -2.77 19.49 -16.47
N GLU A 59 -3.43 18.46 -16.98
CA GLU A 59 -3.55 18.22 -18.42
C GLU A 59 -4.24 19.39 -19.11
N ARG A 60 -5.38 19.85 -18.58
CA ARG A 60 -6.13 20.96 -19.18
C ARG A 60 -5.38 22.28 -19.15
N MET A 61 -4.69 22.57 -18.04
CA MET A 61 -3.82 23.73 -17.90
C MET A 61 -2.63 23.65 -18.87
N SER A 62 -2.02 22.47 -19.01
CA SER A 62 -0.93 22.20 -19.95
C SER A 62 -1.34 22.48 -21.40
N GLU A 63 -2.51 21.99 -21.80
CA GLU A 63 -3.09 22.26 -23.11
C GLU A 63 -3.34 23.75 -23.34
N HIS A 64 -3.94 24.43 -22.35
CA HIS A 64 -4.34 25.83 -22.48
C HIS A 64 -3.14 26.79 -22.53
N CYS A 65 -2.14 26.56 -21.68
CA CYS A 65 -0.97 27.43 -21.58
C CYS A 65 0.26 26.93 -22.34
N HIS A 66 0.16 25.79 -23.04
CA HIS A 66 1.26 25.15 -23.77
C HIS A 66 2.50 24.88 -22.89
N LEU A 67 2.25 24.40 -21.67
CA LEU A 67 3.27 24.03 -20.68
C LEU A 67 3.21 22.53 -20.43
N ALA A 68 4.29 21.93 -19.94
CA ALA A 68 4.33 20.52 -19.57
C ALA A 68 4.12 20.38 -18.05
N LEU A 69 2.86 20.38 -17.60
CA LEU A 69 2.48 20.15 -16.21
C LEU A 69 1.93 18.73 -16.10
N ASN A 70 2.66 17.85 -15.44
CA ASN A 70 2.24 16.47 -15.24
C ASN A 70 2.72 15.97 -13.88
N PHE A 71 2.11 14.88 -13.42
CA PHE A 71 2.76 14.08 -12.40
C PHE A 71 4.08 13.54 -12.94
N THR A 72 5.05 13.42 -12.06
CA THR A 72 6.30 12.74 -12.39
C THR A 72 6.02 11.24 -12.55
N SER A 73 6.81 10.55 -13.38
CA SER A 73 6.64 9.10 -13.56
C SER A 73 6.76 8.31 -12.25
N GLN A 74 7.49 8.84 -11.26
CA GLN A 74 7.60 8.24 -9.94
C GLN A 74 6.30 8.38 -9.13
N GLN A 75 5.61 9.51 -9.25
CA GLN A 75 4.29 9.72 -8.64
C GLN A 75 3.26 8.79 -9.26
N ASP A 76 3.20 8.70 -10.60
CA ASP A 76 2.30 7.78 -11.31
C ASP A 76 2.54 6.33 -10.89
N SER A 77 3.82 5.92 -10.85
CA SER A 77 4.21 4.59 -10.36
C SER A 77 3.77 4.36 -8.92
N SER A 78 3.91 5.35 -8.04
CA SER A 78 3.53 5.23 -6.62
C SER A 78 2.02 5.00 -6.47
N ILE A 79 1.21 5.78 -7.20
CA ILE A 79 -0.25 5.69 -7.20
C ILE A 79 -0.70 4.34 -7.77
N ASP A 80 -0.24 4.01 -8.99
CA ASP A 80 -0.68 2.79 -9.68
C ASP A 80 -0.23 1.52 -8.96
N TYR A 81 1.03 1.46 -8.51
CA TYR A 81 1.56 0.29 -7.81
C TYR A 81 0.83 0.04 -6.50
N HIS A 82 0.60 1.09 -5.69
CA HIS A 82 -0.15 0.94 -4.45
C HIS A 82 -1.57 0.43 -4.73
N LEU A 83 -2.29 1.05 -5.67
CA LEU A 83 -3.65 0.62 -6.00
C LEU A 83 -3.71 -0.84 -6.47
N ARG A 84 -2.78 -1.27 -7.33
CA ARG A 84 -2.74 -2.68 -7.77
C ARG A 84 -2.51 -3.62 -6.60
N MET A 85 -1.55 -3.31 -5.73
CA MET A 85 -1.17 -4.18 -4.63
C MET A 85 -2.21 -4.22 -3.50
N HIS A 86 -2.95 -3.13 -3.28
CA HIS A 86 -3.87 -3.01 -2.15
C HIS A 86 -5.35 -3.14 -2.52
N THR A 87 -5.71 -2.97 -3.79
CA THR A 87 -7.11 -2.98 -4.25
C THR A 87 -7.34 -3.94 -5.42
N GLY A 88 -6.27 -4.35 -6.11
CA GLY A 88 -6.35 -5.16 -7.32
C GLY A 88 -6.54 -4.37 -8.62
N MET A 89 -6.69 -3.05 -8.54
CA MET A 89 -6.97 -2.17 -9.69
C MET A 89 -5.80 -1.25 -10.03
N THR A 90 -5.63 -0.95 -11.31
CA THR A 90 -4.78 0.18 -11.73
C THR A 90 -5.47 1.51 -11.45
N PHE A 91 -4.70 2.60 -11.45
CA PHE A 91 -5.26 3.95 -11.32
C PHE A 91 -6.29 4.24 -12.43
N GLN A 92 -5.98 3.87 -13.67
CA GLN A 92 -6.89 4.02 -14.80
C GLN A 92 -8.17 3.19 -14.65
N GLN A 93 -8.07 1.93 -14.20
CA GLN A 93 -9.25 1.09 -13.98
C GLN A 93 -10.15 1.67 -12.90
N TRP A 94 -9.56 2.22 -11.83
CA TRP A 94 -10.31 2.90 -10.78
C TRP A 94 -11.09 4.10 -11.34
N GLN A 95 -10.43 4.96 -12.13
CA GLN A 95 -11.08 6.11 -12.76
C GLN A 95 -12.23 5.67 -13.70
N GLN A 96 -12.03 4.62 -14.49
CA GLN A 96 -13.06 4.10 -15.40
C GLN A 96 -14.28 3.53 -14.67
N GLN A 97 -14.07 2.92 -13.51
CA GLN A 97 -15.14 2.22 -12.79
C GLN A 97 -15.90 3.12 -11.82
N PHE A 98 -15.21 4.05 -11.16
CA PHE A 98 -15.78 4.87 -10.10
C PHE A 98 -15.79 6.37 -10.39
N GLY A 99 -15.11 6.81 -11.45
CA GLY A 99 -15.11 8.20 -11.86
C GLY A 99 -16.39 8.61 -12.58
N ASP A 100 -16.66 9.91 -12.58
CA ASP A 100 -17.65 10.57 -13.42
C ASP A 100 -16.91 11.60 -14.30
N PRO A 101 -16.53 11.24 -15.53
CA PRO A 101 -15.75 12.11 -16.40
C PRO A 101 -16.48 13.41 -16.77
N GLU A 102 -17.81 13.38 -16.90
CA GLU A 102 -18.59 14.56 -17.23
C GLU A 102 -18.57 15.56 -16.07
N GLN A 103 -18.81 15.06 -14.86
CA GLN A 103 -18.75 15.90 -13.66
C GLN A 103 -17.33 16.41 -13.40
N ALA A 104 -16.31 15.56 -13.55
CA ALA A 104 -14.92 15.96 -13.38
C ALA A 104 -14.52 17.05 -14.39
N ASN A 105 -14.89 16.91 -15.67
CA ASN A 105 -14.60 17.92 -16.69
C ASN A 105 -15.27 19.26 -16.40
N ALA A 106 -16.52 19.26 -15.91
CA ALA A 106 -17.20 20.48 -15.50
C ALA A 106 -16.45 21.17 -14.34
N MET A 107 -16.06 20.40 -13.32
CA MET A 107 -15.28 20.93 -12.19
C MET A 107 -13.92 21.48 -12.61
N VAL A 108 -13.22 20.78 -13.51
CA VAL A 108 -11.92 21.25 -14.04
C VAL A 108 -12.09 22.56 -14.81
N ALA A 109 -13.13 22.69 -15.64
CA ALA A 109 -13.36 23.92 -16.40
C ALA A 109 -13.61 25.13 -15.49
N ASP A 110 -14.41 24.96 -14.43
CA ASP A 110 -14.69 26.02 -13.46
C ASP A 110 -13.41 26.42 -12.70
N VAL A 111 -12.69 25.43 -12.16
CA VAL A 111 -11.45 25.67 -11.40
C VAL A 111 -10.36 26.29 -12.27
N LEU A 112 -10.23 25.86 -13.53
CA LEU A 112 -9.21 26.36 -14.44
C LEU A 112 -9.36 27.86 -14.70
N ASN A 113 -10.57 28.31 -15.03
CA ASN A 113 -10.82 29.71 -15.36
C ASN A 113 -10.57 30.63 -14.16
N ASP A 114 -11.02 30.23 -12.97
CA ASP A 114 -10.78 30.98 -11.75
C ASP A 114 -9.29 31.01 -11.38
N THR A 115 -8.61 29.86 -11.50
CA THR A 115 -7.18 29.75 -11.21
C THR A 115 -6.36 30.63 -12.14
N LEU A 116 -6.60 30.57 -13.45
CA LEU A 116 -5.88 31.38 -14.44
C LEU A 116 -6.01 32.87 -14.15
N ARG A 117 -7.23 33.35 -13.88
CA ARG A 117 -7.46 34.75 -13.53
C ARG A 117 -6.65 35.17 -12.29
N ASP A 118 -6.55 34.30 -11.29
CA ASP A 118 -5.87 34.60 -10.04
C ASP A 118 -4.34 34.58 -10.16
N ILE A 119 -3.78 33.78 -11.08
CA ILE A 119 -2.33 33.62 -11.27
C ILE A 119 -1.75 34.46 -12.41
N GLY A 120 -2.56 35.31 -13.05
CA GLY A 120 -2.11 36.17 -14.15
C GLY A 120 -2.16 35.49 -15.52
N GLU A 121 -3.19 34.68 -15.76
CA GLU A 121 -3.42 33.89 -16.97
C GLU A 121 -2.29 32.86 -17.20
N CYS A 122 -1.81 32.72 -18.43
CA CYS A 122 -0.71 31.82 -18.78
C CYS A 122 0.67 32.44 -18.57
N GLU A 123 0.85 33.35 -17.60
CA GLU A 123 2.20 33.81 -17.23
C GLU A 123 3.00 32.63 -16.67
N GLN A 124 4.14 32.32 -17.31
CA GLN A 124 4.94 31.14 -16.96
C GLN A 124 5.31 31.08 -15.48
N ASN A 125 5.66 32.20 -14.85
CA ASN A 125 6.03 32.22 -13.43
C ASN A 125 4.82 31.92 -12.54
N GLY A 126 3.66 32.53 -12.83
CA GLY A 126 2.42 32.30 -12.08
C GLY A 126 1.99 30.84 -12.14
N VAL A 127 1.97 30.26 -13.35
CA VAL A 127 1.63 28.84 -13.56
C VAL A 127 2.62 27.90 -12.88
N GLN A 128 3.93 28.17 -12.94
CA GLN A 128 4.93 27.32 -12.30
C GLN A 128 4.90 27.41 -10.76
N GLN A 129 4.66 28.59 -10.20
CA GLN A 129 4.49 28.76 -8.76
C GLN A 129 3.23 28.04 -8.26
N TRP A 130 2.12 28.18 -8.99
CA TRP A 130 0.88 27.46 -8.70
C TRP A 130 1.07 25.95 -8.78
N PHE A 131 1.67 25.45 -9.87
CA PHE A 131 1.94 24.02 -10.05
C PHE A 131 2.82 23.46 -8.94
N SER A 132 3.90 24.17 -8.58
CA SER A 132 4.78 23.81 -7.46
C SER A 132 4.00 23.77 -6.13
N GLY A 133 3.12 24.74 -5.90
CA GLY A 133 2.24 24.79 -4.75
C GLY A 133 1.27 23.61 -4.69
N MET A 134 0.66 23.24 -5.82
CA MET A 134 -0.22 22.06 -5.92
C MET A 134 0.54 20.75 -5.67
N GLN A 135 1.74 20.63 -6.24
CA GLN A 135 2.61 19.48 -6.02
C GLN A 135 2.95 19.30 -4.53
N GLN A 136 3.36 20.39 -3.87
CA GLN A 136 3.78 20.35 -2.47
C GLN A 136 2.62 20.16 -1.49
N ASN A 137 1.49 20.84 -1.70
CA ASN A 137 0.43 20.93 -0.68
C ASN A 137 -0.75 19.98 -0.93
N LEU A 138 -0.87 19.43 -2.15
CA LEU A 138 -2.00 18.58 -2.52
C LEU A 138 -1.55 17.22 -3.04
N VAL A 139 -0.69 17.17 -4.06
CA VAL A 139 -0.30 15.91 -4.72
C VAL A 139 0.55 15.04 -3.79
N GLY A 140 1.67 15.58 -3.28
CA GLY A 140 2.57 14.86 -2.38
C GLY A 140 1.85 14.26 -1.16
N PRO A 141 1.13 15.07 -0.36
CA PRO A 141 0.39 14.58 0.80
C PRO A 141 -0.72 13.57 0.45
N ALA A 142 -1.38 13.71 -0.70
CA ALA A 142 -2.41 12.76 -1.13
C ALA A 142 -1.80 11.40 -1.50
N ILE A 143 -0.63 11.37 -2.15
CA ILE A 143 0.10 10.13 -2.44
C ILE A 143 0.61 9.50 -1.14
N GLU A 144 1.16 10.28 -0.21
CA GLU A 144 1.59 9.78 1.11
C GLU A 144 0.41 9.15 1.86
N ALA A 145 -0.72 9.86 1.94
CA ALA A 145 -1.92 9.35 2.58
C ALA A 145 -2.47 8.10 1.88
N LEU A 146 -2.45 8.06 0.54
CA LEU A 146 -2.89 6.90 -0.25
C LEU A 146 -2.01 5.70 0.05
N THR A 147 -0.69 5.86 0.01
CA THR A 147 0.28 4.78 0.21
C THR A 147 0.31 4.23 1.63
N ALA A 148 -0.22 4.99 2.61
CA ALA A 148 -0.43 4.55 3.98
C ALA A 148 -1.74 3.76 4.19
N LEU A 149 -2.64 3.69 3.20
CA LEU A 149 -3.91 2.99 3.38
C LEU A 149 -3.74 1.46 3.44
N PRO A 150 -4.49 0.79 4.33
CA PRO A 150 -4.50 -0.66 4.38
C PRO A 150 -5.25 -1.24 3.17
N THR A 151 -4.94 -2.50 2.89
CA THR A 151 -5.54 -3.30 1.83
C THR A 151 -7.08 -3.38 1.91
N ILE A 152 -7.75 -3.21 0.76
CA ILE A 152 -9.18 -3.48 0.60
C ILE A 152 -9.39 -4.69 -0.31
N MET A 153 -10.31 -5.58 0.08
CA MET A 153 -10.64 -6.81 -0.63
C MET A 153 -12.03 -6.73 -1.24
N GLY A 154 -12.25 -7.44 -2.35
CA GLY A 154 -13.58 -7.62 -2.94
C GLY A 154 -13.98 -6.58 -3.98
N LEU A 155 -13.05 -5.72 -4.43
CA LEU A 155 -13.27 -4.89 -5.61
C LEU A 155 -13.06 -5.73 -6.89
N HIS A 156 -14.00 -5.61 -7.83
CA HIS A 156 -13.93 -6.34 -9.09
C HIS A 156 -13.07 -5.59 -10.11
N ALA A 157 -11.81 -5.99 -10.28
CA ALA A 157 -10.94 -5.50 -11.34
C ALA A 157 -11.12 -6.28 -12.64
N ARG A 158 -10.70 -5.68 -13.78
CA ARG A 158 -10.56 -6.41 -15.05
C ARG A 158 -9.55 -7.54 -14.85
N GLY A 159 -9.89 -8.74 -15.32
CA GLY A 159 -8.93 -9.85 -15.38
C GLY A 159 -7.70 -9.48 -16.20
N VAL A 160 -6.53 -9.92 -15.74
CA VAL A 160 -5.25 -9.74 -16.44
C VAL A 160 -4.69 -11.12 -16.74
N SER A 161 -4.34 -11.35 -18.01
CA SER A 161 -3.71 -12.60 -18.43
C SER A 161 -2.26 -12.69 -17.94
N GLU A 162 -1.73 -13.91 -17.81
CA GLU A 162 -0.33 -14.10 -17.45
C GLU A 162 0.63 -13.43 -18.44
N GLN A 163 0.29 -13.43 -19.73
CA GLN A 163 1.09 -12.78 -20.77
C GLN A 163 1.14 -11.26 -20.60
N GLU A 164 0.01 -10.62 -20.30
CA GLU A 164 -0.04 -9.18 -20.00
C GLU A 164 0.76 -8.85 -18.74
N ALA A 165 0.59 -9.63 -17.67
CA ALA A 165 1.33 -9.44 -16.42
C ALA A 165 2.85 -9.62 -16.61
N LEU A 166 3.28 -10.61 -17.40
CA LEU A 166 4.68 -10.85 -17.71
C LEU A 166 5.27 -9.75 -18.60
N ALA A 167 4.51 -9.27 -19.58
CA ALA A 167 4.91 -8.14 -20.42
C ALA A 167 5.07 -6.86 -19.58
N HIS A 168 4.13 -6.61 -18.68
CA HIS A 168 4.20 -5.50 -17.73
C HIS A 168 5.45 -5.60 -16.85
N PHE A 169 5.71 -6.76 -16.24
CA PHE A 169 6.90 -7.01 -15.45
C PHE A 169 8.19 -6.68 -16.22
N ARG A 170 8.35 -7.24 -17.43
CA ARG A 170 9.54 -7.01 -18.27
C ARG A 170 9.71 -5.53 -18.62
N SER A 171 8.63 -4.86 -19.00
CA SER A 171 8.64 -3.43 -19.30
C SER A 171 9.07 -2.60 -18.09
N LYS A 172 8.55 -2.91 -16.91
CA LYS A 172 8.87 -2.20 -15.66
C LYS A 172 10.31 -2.43 -15.20
N VAL A 173 10.84 -3.66 -15.33
CA VAL A 173 12.26 -3.94 -15.05
C VAL A 173 13.19 -3.13 -15.96
N LEU A 174 12.84 -2.95 -17.24
CA LEU A 174 13.63 -2.13 -18.17
C LEU A 174 13.55 -0.63 -17.83
N ALA A 175 12.37 -0.15 -17.43
CA ALA A 175 12.11 1.25 -17.12
C ALA A 175 12.29 1.61 -15.63
N TYR A 176 12.92 0.75 -14.83
CA TYR A 176 12.86 0.84 -13.36
C TYR A 176 13.30 2.20 -12.78
N LYS A 177 14.21 2.92 -13.45
CA LYS A 177 14.72 4.22 -13.00
C LYS A 177 13.67 5.33 -12.93
N THR A 178 12.52 5.15 -13.59
CA THR A 178 11.41 6.11 -13.56
C THR A 178 10.32 5.73 -12.56
N LEU A 179 10.49 4.61 -11.84
CA LEU A 179 9.47 4.06 -10.95
C LEU A 179 9.65 4.54 -9.50
N SER A 180 8.63 4.30 -8.69
CA SER A 180 8.68 4.46 -7.24
C SER A 180 9.56 3.38 -6.60
N ALA A 181 10.20 3.70 -5.47
CA ALA A 181 11.03 2.73 -4.74
C ALA A 181 10.24 1.45 -4.38
N ALA A 182 8.97 1.60 -4.00
CA ALA A 182 8.09 0.48 -3.68
C ALA A 182 7.87 -0.49 -4.86
N GLU A 183 7.62 0.04 -6.06
CA GLU A 183 7.47 -0.80 -7.27
C GLU A 183 8.79 -1.48 -7.62
N ILE A 184 9.92 -0.77 -7.53
CA ILE A 184 11.25 -1.32 -7.78
C ILE A 184 11.57 -2.47 -6.82
N ILE A 185 11.23 -2.33 -5.53
CA ILE A 185 11.39 -3.38 -4.52
C ILE A 185 10.53 -4.60 -4.87
N GLY A 186 9.29 -4.40 -5.33
CA GLY A 186 8.44 -5.50 -5.79
C GLY A 186 9.06 -6.27 -6.95
N LEU A 187 9.60 -5.56 -7.94
CA LEU A 187 10.30 -6.16 -9.09
C LEU A 187 11.59 -6.89 -8.66
N ALA A 188 12.36 -6.30 -7.76
CA ALA A 188 13.60 -6.87 -7.24
C ALA A 188 13.32 -8.17 -6.46
N LYS A 189 12.30 -8.17 -5.59
CA LYS A 189 11.84 -9.37 -4.89
C LYS A 189 11.46 -10.47 -5.87
N ALA A 190 10.72 -10.14 -6.94
CA ALA A 190 10.36 -11.11 -7.97
C ALA A 190 11.57 -11.72 -8.69
N LEU A 191 12.59 -10.91 -8.99
CA LEU A 191 13.85 -11.40 -9.55
C LEU A 191 14.68 -12.21 -8.55
N SER A 192 14.48 -12.01 -7.24
CA SER A 192 15.19 -12.77 -6.20
C SER A 192 14.53 -14.11 -5.87
N THR A 193 13.19 -14.18 -5.87
CA THR A 193 12.43 -15.35 -5.41
C THR A 193 11.73 -16.12 -6.52
N GLY A 194 11.57 -15.51 -7.70
CA GLY A 194 10.85 -16.09 -8.83
C GLY A 194 9.33 -15.86 -8.81
N GLY A 195 8.78 -15.22 -7.77
CA GLY A 195 7.36 -14.90 -7.67
C GLY A 195 7.06 -13.42 -7.89
N TYR A 196 6.14 -13.07 -8.79
CA TYR A 196 5.76 -11.68 -9.07
C TYR A 196 4.27 -11.43 -8.82
N HIS A 197 3.97 -10.44 -7.98
CA HIS A 197 2.62 -9.91 -7.86
C HIS A 197 2.44 -8.75 -8.84
N TYR A 198 1.62 -8.95 -9.87
CA TYR A 198 1.15 -7.86 -10.72
C TYR A 198 0.15 -6.99 -9.95
N ALA A 199 -0.76 -7.64 -9.22
CA ALA A 199 -1.76 -7.01 -8.38
C ALA A 199 -2.06 -7.93 -7.20
N GLN A 200 -2.86 -7.45 -6.25
CA GLN A 200 -3.23 -8.16 -5.02
C GLN A 200 -3.55 -9.66 -5.24
N LEU A 201 -4.35 -9.98 -6.27
CA LEU A 201 -4.81 -11.33 -6.57
C LEU A 201 -4.25 -11.89 -7.89
N VAL A 202 -3.30 -11.21 -8.52
CA VAL A 202 -2.68 -11.63 -9.79
C VAL A 202 -1.21 -11.92 -9.53
N PHE A 203 -0.89 -13.19 -9.38
CA PHE A 203 0.44 -13.69 -9.05
C PHE A 203 0.99 -14.56 -10.18
N LEU A 204 2.22 -14.27 -10.60
CA LEU A 204 3.01 -15.10 -11.49
C LEU A 204 4.02 -15.90 -10.66
N PRO A 205 3.89 -17.24 -10.60
CA PRO A 205 4.76 -18.07 -9.77
C PRO A 205 6.13 -18.37 -10.41
N THR A 206 6.35 -17.94 -11.65
CA THR A 206 7.52 -18.39 -12.44
C THR A 206 8.13 -17.24 -13.25
N ILE A 207 8.82 -16.36 -12.54
CA ILE A 207 9.76 -15.39 -13.11
C ILE A 207 11.16 -15.99 -13.05
N GLY A 208 11.96 -15.76 -14.10
CA GLY A 208 13.36 -16.14 -14.12
C GLY A 208 14.14 -15.41 -13.03
N ILE A 209 14.68 -16.16 -12.07
CA ILE A 209 15.52 -15.61 -11.00
C ILE A 209 16.79 -14.98 -11.59
N ASN A 210 17.12 -13.78 -11.13
CA ASN A 210 18.33 -13.06 -11.47
C ASN A 210 18.76 -12.22 -10.26
N HIS A 211 19.62 -12.79 -9.41
CA HIS A 211 20.05 -12.15 -8.17
C HIS A 211 20.89 -10.88 -8.42
N GLU A 212 21.72 -10.85 -9.47
CA GLU A 212 22.51 -9.66 -9.80
C GLU A 212 21.60 -8.48 -10.15
N LYS A 213 20.61 -8.70 -11.02
CA LYS A 213 19.63 -7.66 -11.38
C LYS A 213 18.73 -7.29 -10.20
N ALA A 214 18.35 -8.25 -9.36
CA ALA A 214 17.61 -7.96 -8.14
C ALA A 214 18.37 -7.00 -7.22
N VAL A 215 19.66 -7.24 -6.99
CA VAL A 215 20.52 -6.37 -6.17
C VAL A 215 20.68 -5.00 -6.81
N GLU A 216 20.87 -4.90 -8.13
CA GLU A 216 20.91 -3.61 -8.84
C GLU A 216 19.63 -2.78 -8.59
N LEU A 217 18.46 -3.41 -8.64
CA LEU A 217 17.19 -2.74 -8.38
C LEU A 217 17.04 -2.35 -6.90
N PHE A 218 17.39 -3.22 -5.96
CA PHE A 218 17.37 -2.89 -4.53
C PHE A 218 18.30 -1.72 -4.18
N GLU A 219 19.52 -1.70 -4.76
CA GLU A 219 20.47 -0.61 -4.55
C GLU A 219 19.90 0.72 -5.05
N PHE A 220 19.28 0.72 -6.24
CA PHE A 220 18.66 1.92 -6.78
C PHE A 220 17.47 2.37 -5.92
N ALA A 221 16.61 1.46 -5.47
CA ALA A 221 15.49 1.80 -4.59
C ALA A 221 15.97 2.40 -3.26
N TYR A 222 17.04 1.86 -2.67
CA TYR A 222 17.65 2.41 -1.47
C TYR A 222 18.27 3.80 -1.70
N GLN A 223 18.95 4.02 -2.84
CA GLN A 223 19.49 5.34 -3.19
C GLN A 223 18.38 6.39 -3.41
N GLN A 224 17.27 5.98 -4.02
CA GLN A 224 16.10 6.82 -4.25
C GLN A 224 15.39 7.19 -2.95
N GLN A 225 15.23 6.23 -2.03
CA GLN A 225 14.56 6.42 -0.76
C GLN A 225 15.30 5.66 0.36
N PRO A 226 16.33 6.27 0.98
CA PRO A 226 17.04 5.63 2.07
C PRO A 226 16.13 5.44 3.29
N SER A 227 15.88 4.19 3.66
CA SER A 227 15.13 3.79 4.85
C SER A 227 15.66 2.47 5.40
N ALA A 228 15.34 2.16 6.67
CA ALA A 228 15.71 0.89 7.26
C ALA A 228 15.07 -0.30 6.50
N ASP A 229 13.80 -0.17 6.09
CA ASP A 229 13.10 -1.16 5.27
C ASP A 229 13.79 -1.42 3.92
N ASN A 230 14.19 -0.35 3.22
CA ASN A 230 14.84 -0.47 1.92
C ASN A 230 16.25 -1.03 2.05
N LEU A 231 16.96 -0.70 3.14
CA LEU A 231 18.26 -1.29 3.46
C LEU A 231 18.13 -2.78 3.79
N TYR A 232 17.10 -3.16 4.54
CA TYR A 232 16.80 -4.57 4.84
C TYR A 232 16.46 -5.36 3.57
N ALA A 233 15.62 -4.80 2.67
CA ALA A 233 15.33 -5.42 1.39
C ALA A 233 16.59 -5.61 0.52
N LEU A 234 17.50 -4.63 0.52
CA LEU A 234 18.80 -4.76 -0.13
C LEU A 234 19.68 -5.84 0.53
N ALA A 235 19.70 -5.92 1.85
CA ALA A 235 20.41 -6.97 2.58
C ALA A 235 19.91 -8.37 2.18
N GLN A 236 18.59 -8.54 2.07
CA GLN A 236 17.97 -9.78 1.58
C GLN A 236 18.43 -10.13 0.16
N GLY A 237 18.42 -9.17 -0.76
CA GLY A 237 18.93 -9.38 -2.12
C GLY A 237 20.41 -9.78 -2.14
N LYS A 238 21.26 -9.07 -1.36
CA LYS A 238 22.69 -9.34 -1.29
C LYS A 238 23.02 -10.70 -0.67
N ALA A 239 22.17 -11.28 0.17
CA ALA A 239 22.41 -12.59 0.79
C ALA A 239 22.68 -13.71 -0.24
N HIS A 240 22.19 -13.57 -1.46
CA HIS A 240 22.38 -14.55 -2.53
C HIS A 240 23.70 -14.42 -3.29
N ILE A 241 24.37 -13.26 -3.24
CA ILE A 241 25.59 -12.98 -4.03
C ILE A 241 26.79 -12.53 -3.19
N ASP A 242 26.55 -11.91 -2.04
CA ASP A 242 27.55 -11.42 -1.10
C ASP A 242 26.98 -11.44 0.33
N ARG A 243 27.03 -12.61 0.95
CA ARG A 243 26.56 -12.82 2.33
C ARG A 243 27.26 -11.91 3.35
N LYS A 244 28.55 -11.63 3.16
CA LYS A 244 29.31 -10.82 4.10
C LYS A 244 28.83 -9.36 4.09
N ALA A 245 28.65 -8.79 2.90
CA ALA A 245 28.07 -7.44 2.77
C ALA A 245 26.62 -7.40 3.29
N SER A 246 25.84 -8.44 3.01
CA SER A 246 24.46 -8.58 3.49
C SER A 246 24.34 -8.50 5.02
N VAL A 247 25.19 -9.23 5.77
CA VAL A 247 25.19 -9.20 7.25
C VAL A 247 25.44 -7.80 7.79
N ILE A 248 26.35 -7.03 7.18
CA ILE A 248 26.63 -5.65 7.59
C ILE A 248 25.37 -4.79 7.42
N MET A 249 24.65 -4.95 6.30
CA MET A 249 23.42 -4.19 6.03
C MET A 249 22.27 -4.59 6.95
N TYR A 250 22.10 -5.89 7.25
CA TYR A 250 21.14 -6.33 8.26
C TYR A 250 21.42 -5.69 9.62
N LYS A 251 22.68 -5.65 10.05
CA LYS A 251 23.07 -4.96 11.27
C LYS A 251 22.69 -3.48 11.25
N GLN A 252 23.01 -2.78 10.17
CA GLN A 252 22.70 -1.36 10.02
C GLN A 252 21.19 -1.09 10.06
N ALA A 253 20.37 -1.91 9.41
CA ALA A 253 18.91 -1.81 9.49
C ALA A 253 18.39 -2.12 10.91
N ALA A 254 19.02 -3.07 11.62
CA ALA A 254 18.69 -3.38 13.01
C ALA A 254 19.03 -2.23 13.97
N GLU A 255 20.19 -1.61 13.78
CA GLU A 255 20.64 -0.40 14.50
C GLU A 255 19.70 0.79 14.26
N ALA A 256 19.13 0.89 13.06
CA ALA A 256 18.12 1.89 12.71
C ALA A 256 16.73 1.61 13.32
N GLY A 257 16.56 0.50 14.06
CA GLY A 257 15.32 0.20 14.77
C GLY A 257 14.32 -0.65 14.00
N LEU A 258 14.67 -1.23 12.85
CA LEU A 258 13.75 -2.10 12.10
C LEU A 258 13.60 -3.45 12.79
N PHE A 259 12.37 -3.79 13.19
CA PHE A 259 12.03 -5.03 13.88
C PHE A 259 12.54 -6.29 13.13
N GLU A 260 12.25 -6.39 11.83
CA GLU A 260 12.60 -7.54 11.00
C GLU A 260 14.13 -7.74 10.96
N ALA A 261 14.89 -6.64 10.88
CA ALA A 261 16.34 -6.67 10.88
C ALA A 261 16.91 -7.04 12.25
N GLN A 262 16.36 -6.51 13.34
CA GLN A 262 16.77 -6.87 14.71
C GLN A 262 16.55 -8.35 14.98
N ARG A 263 15.37 -8.87 14.60
CA ARG A 263 15.06 -10.30 14.69
C ARG A 263 16.05 -11.12 13.87
N TRP A 264 16.21 -10.80 12.59
CA TRP A 264 17.10 -11.56 11.70
C TRP A 264 18.55 -11.54 12.21
N TYR A 265 19.04 -10.37 12.62
CA TYR A 265 20.42 -10.22 13.09
C TYR A 265 20.64 -10.90 14.44
N GLY A 266 19.66 -10.89 15.34
CA GLY A 266 19.68 -11.66 16.58
C GLY A 266 19.78 -13.17 16.32
N ASN A 267 18.93 -13.71 15.43
CA ASN A 267 19.01 -15.12 15.04
C ASN A 267 20.36 -15.45 14.38
N TYR A 268 20.87 -14.56 13.53
CA TYR A 268 22.18 -14.73 12.89
C TYR A 268 23.30 -14.83 13.93
N GLN A 269 23.32 -13.96 14.94
CA GLN A 269 24.29 -14.05 16.04
C GLN A 269 24.16 -15.38 16.80
N GLY A 270 22.93 -15.86 16.99
CA GLY A 270 22.66 -17.18 17.56
C GLY A 270 23.30 -18.31 16.73
N CYS A 271 23.08 -18.32 15.41
CA CYS A 271 23.69 -19.29 14.50
C CYS A 271 25.23 -19.20 14.45
N GLN A 272 25.81 -18.06 14.84
CA GLN A 272 27.27 -17.87 14.95
C GLN A 272 27.81 -18.27 16.35
N GLY A 273 26.95 -18.76 17.26
CA GLY A 273 27.30 -19.10 18.64
C GLY A 273 27.50 -17.89 19.55
N ASN A 274 27.19 -16.67 19.09
CA ASN A 274 27.32 -15.44 19.87
C ASN A 274 26.05 -15.17 20.68
N LYS A 275 25.83 -16.01 21.69
CA LYS A 275 24.63 -15.96 22.55
C LYS A 275 24.37 -14.58 23.18
N PRO A 276 25.35 -13.85 23.76
CA PRO A 276 25.09 -12.54 24.34
C PRO A 276 24.52 -11.53 23.35
N ASP A 277 25.11 -11.42 22.15
CA ASP A 277 24.61 -10.48 21.14
C ASP A 277 23.26 -10.93 20.57
N ALA A 278 23.06 -12.24 20.40
CA ALA A 278 21.79 -12.79 19.95
C ALA A 278 20.64 -12.37 20.87
N LEU A 279 20.79 -12.59 22.17
CA LEU A 279 19.79 -12.23 23.18
C LEU A 279 19.57 -10.71 23.25
N PHE A 280 20.63 -9.91 23.12
CA PHE A 280 20.52 -8.45 23.09
C PHE A 280 19.64 -7.97 21.92
N TRP A 281 19.89 -8.46 20.70
CA TRP A 281 19.14 -8.04 19.52
C TRP A 281 17.70 -8.56 19.50
N LEU A 282 17.47 -9.79 19.97
CA LEU A 282 16.11 -10.33 20.10
C LEU A 282 15.31 -9.58 21.16
N GLN A 283 15.92 -9.22 22.28
CA GLN A 283 15.25 -8.40 23.29
C GLN A 283 14.88 -7.02 22.73
N LYS A 284 15.74 -6.40 21.91
CA LYS A 284 15.37 -5.17 21.17
C LYS A 284 14.21 -5.37 20.21
N ALA A 285 14.20 -6.46 19.43
CA ALA A 285 13.10 -6.76 18.52
C ALA A 285 11.75 -6.86 19.27
N LYS A 286 11.75 -7.49 20.45
CA LYS A 286 10.57 -7.57 21.33
C LYS A 286 10.11 -6.19 21.82
N GLU A 287 11.04 -5.31 22.16
CA GLU A 287 10.72 -3.92 22.56
C GLU A 287 10.18 -3.09 21.39
N THR A 288 10.72 -3.28 20.18
CA THR A 288 10.28 -2.58 18.98
C THR A 288 8.89 -3.04 18.51
N ASN A 289 8.56 -4.33 18.63
CA ASN A 289 7.23 -4.84 18.28
C ASN A 289 6.68 -5.78 19.37
N PRO A 290 6.04 -5.22 20.42
CA PRO A 290 5.48 -6.00 21.52
C PRO A 290 4.39 -6.99 21.09
N GLU A 291 3.70 -6.77 19.97
CA GLU A 291 2.67 -7.68 19.47
C GLU A 291 3.26 -9.01 18.95
N GLN A 292 4.55 -9.01 18.59
CA GLN A 292 5.29 -10.21 18.19
C GLN A 292 6.22 -10.75 19.30
N ALA A 293 6.05 -10.29 20.54
CA ALA A 293 6.90 -10.70 21.67
C ALA A 293 6.98 -12.22 21.85
N ASP A 294 5.84 -12.90 21.83
CA ASP A 294 5.77 -14.37 22.00
C ASP A 294 6.57 -15.09 20.90
N PHE A 295 6.46 -14.61 19.66
CA PHE A 295 7.22 -15.16 18.53
C PHE A 295 8.73 -14.94 18.66
N ILE A 296 9.15 -13.83 19.27
CA ILE A 296 10.57 -13.57 19.56
C ILE A 296 11.07 -14.43 20.72
N GLU A 297 10.22 -14.71 21.71
CA GLU A 297 10.57 -15.51 22.87
C GLU A 297 10.91 -16.95 22.49
N ASP A 298 10.25 -17.50 21.46
CA ASP A 298 10.58 -18.83 20.91
C ASP A 298 12.08 -18.91 20.52
N PHE A 299 12.61 -17.93 19.79
CA PHE A 299 14.04 -17.91 19.43
C PHE A 299 14.95 -17.76 20.65
N ILE A 300 14.54 -16.97 21.64
CA ILE A 300 15.31 -16.78 22.88
C ILE A 300 15.40 -18.10 23.66
N VAL A 301 14.30 -18.85 23.74
CA VAL A 301 14.25 -20.17 24.39
C VAL A 301 15.14 -21.16 23.63
N GLU A 302 15.02 -21.23 22.30
CA GLU A 302 15.87 -22.09 21.46
C GLU A 302 17.36 -21.82 21.68
N ILE A 303 17.79 -20.55 21.61
CA ILE A 303 19.18 -20.15 21.88
C ILE A 303 19.61 -20.52 23.31
N ASN A 304 18.70 -20.43 24.27
CA ASN A 304 19.01 -20.75 25.66
C ASN A 304 19.18 -22.23 25.92
N GLU A 305 18.33 -23.07 25.33
CA GLU A 305 18.26 -24.51 25.57
C GLU A 305 19.13 -25.32 24.60
N LEU A 306 19.14 -24.93 23.33
CA LEU A 306 19.81 -25.65 22.24
C LEU A 306 21.15 -25.02 21.85
N GLY A 307 21.37 -23.75 22.22
CA GLY A 307 22.58 -22.98 21.90
C GLY A 307 22.48 -22.18 20.60
N GLU A 308 21.53 -22.50 19.73
CA GLU A 308 21.26 -21.81 18.46
C GLU A 308 19.76 -21.92 18.09
N PRO A 309 19.23 -21.02 17.25
CA PRO A 309 17.89 -21.15 16.67
C PRO A 309 17.71 -22.41 15.82
N THR A 310 16.49 -22.95 15.76
CA THR A 310 16.18 -24.14 14.95
C THR A 310 16.20 -23.90 13.45
N ASN A 311 16.25 -22.64 13.02
CA ASN A 311 16.34 -22.25 11.62
C ASN A 311 17.77 -21.92 11.15
N CYS A 312 18.78 -22.34 11.90
CA CYS A 312 20.18 -22.27 11.48
C CYS A 312 20.53 -23.42 10.53
N LEU A 313 21.18 -23.09 9.42
CA LEU A 313 21.84 -24.06 8.55
C LEU A 313 23.20 -23.49 8.14
N ASP A 314 24.27 -24.22 8.47
CA ASP A 314 25.66 -23.81 8.25
C ASP A 314 25.99 -22.39 8.78
N GLY A 315 25.46 -22.07 9.97
CA GLY A 315 25.63 -20.75 10.60
C GLY A 315 24.81 -19.62 9.97
N TRP A 316 23.90 -19.93 9.05
CA TRP A 316 23.05 -18.95 8.37
C TRP A 316 21.58 -19.10 8.75
N VAL A 317 20.85 -17.98 8.77
CA VAL A 317 19.41 -17.93 9.09
C VAL A 317 18.59 -18.20 7.83
N TYR A 318 17.73 -19.23 7.86
CA TYR A 318 16.78 -19.55 6.80
C TYR A 318 15.32 -19.27 7.20
#